data_AF-A0A2N4TQH3-F1
#
_entry.id   AF-A0A2N4TQH3-F1
#
_cell.length_a   1.000
_cell.length_b   1.000
_cell.length_c   1.000
_cell.angle_alpha   90.00
_cell.angle_beta   90.00
_cell.angle_gamma   90.00
#
_symmetry.space_group_name_H-M   'P 1'
#
loop_
_entity.id
_entity.type
_entity.pdbx_description
1 polymer ?
#
loop_
_entity_poly.entity_id
_entity_poly.type
_entity_poly.pdbx_seq_one_letter_code
_entity_poly.pdbx_strand_id
1 'polypeptide(L)'
;MIGSMLLLSGSVAGLLVLPFLPALSEWLRPTDSAPLPMRRDQPNNLTFFANSFRRRLQEQYGVDIEAMRAEGAAYQVPVSAELSVARDPRGRPAVEQSGLARMLDKVNHIVVFRGNAWLGPRSRVRADLYVEQDVEVERDTRLRACLAEGDIELGENVVVQRWVHGRNVRLLPNVRVEGRVTAEERIEMAAPARFERAGAGEVMFGDVRSAAQPVGLPKPATERRVLDGDATLAANEATDCDYVVRGDCRVAGGMALQGSIKTHGHLRTGDGVRIAGTLSARKNLEIGAGSAVLGPLIGFEDIVLGPNCRIGRPDAPTTLVCNRLFVSPGCVVHGVITAHEFARVEG
;
A
#
# COMPACT_ATOMS: atom_id res chain seq x y z
N MET A 1 -9.31 15.76 -59.73
CA MET A 1 -9.21 14.65 -58.75
C MET A 1 -8.30 14.99 -57.57
N ILE A 2 -6.99 15.27 -57.76
CA ILE A 2 -6.04 15.47 -56.65
C ILE A 2 -6.53 16.50 -55.60
N GLY A 3 -6.96 17.70 -56.01
CA GLY A 3 -7.48 18.71 -55.08
C GLY A 3 -8.71 18.28 -54.28
N SER A 4 -9.61 17.49 -54.88
CA SER A 4 -10.79 16.93 -54.21
C SER A 4 -10.42 15.88 -53.16
N MET A 5 -9.40 15.06 -53.42
CA MET A 5 -8.89 14.10 -52.43
C MET A 5 -8.20 14.81 -51.27
N LEU A 6 -7.41 15.85 -51.53
CA LEU A 6 -6.78 16.66 -50.47
C LEU A 6 -7.80 17.34 -49.56
N LEU A 7 -8.87 17.91 -50.13
CA LEU A 7 -9.99 18.48 -49.35
C LEU A 7 -10.74 17.44 -48.52
N LEU A 8 -10.96 16.24 -49.06
CA LEU A 8 -11.60 15.14 -48.33
C LEU A 8 -10.71 14.63 -47.19
N SER A 9 -9.43 14.39 -47.44
CA SER A 9 -8.45 13.95 -46.43
C SER A 9 -8.28 14.99 -45.32
N GLY A 10 -8.21 16.28 -45.66
CA GLY A 10 -8.16 17.37 -44.68
C GLY A 10 -9.41 17.44 -43.81
N SER A 11 -10.60 17.29 -44.41
CA SER A 11 -11.88 17.23 -43.69
C SER A 11 -11.95 16.05 -42.71
N VAL A 12 -11.52 14.85 -43.15
CA VAL A 12 -11.50 13.63 -42.32
C VAL A 12 -10.50 13.76 -41.17
N ALA A 13 -9.28 14.26 -41.43
CA ALA A 13 -8.29 14.50 -40.39
C ALA A 13 -8.78 15.55 -39.37
N GLY A 14 -9.42 16.62 -39.83
CA GLY A 14 -10.06 17.61 -38.98
C GLY A 14 -11.11 17.00 -38.07
N LEU A 15 -12.06 16.23 -38.62
CA LEU A 15 -13.11 15.54 -37.85
C LEU A 15 -12.57 14.50 -36.85
N LEU A 16 -11.45 13.83 -37.17
CA LEU A 16 -10.79 12.91 -36.24
C LEU A 16 -10.11 13.62 -35.06
N VAL A 17 -9.53 14.81 -35.28
CA VAL A 17 -8.82 15.56 -34.22
C VAL A 17 -9.76 16.45 -33.39
N LEU A 18 -10.86 16.94 -33.98
CA LEU A 18 -11.83 17.84 -33.32
C LEU A 18 -12.31 17.37 -31.93
N PRO A 19 -12.73 16.10 -31.72
CA PRO A 19 -13.16 15.63 -30.39
C PRO A 19 -12.01 15.54 -29.37
N PHE A 20 -10.75 15.55 -29.79
CA PHE A 20 -9.58 15.57 -28.90
C PHE A 20 -9.08 16.98 -28.61
N LEU A 21 -9.56 18.03 -29.30
CA LEU A 21 -9.17 19.42 -29.02
C LEU A 21 -9.40 19.84 -27.55
N PRO A 22 -10.49 19.45 -26.87
CA PRO A 22 -10.65 19.73 -25.44
C PRO A 22 -9.55 19.07 -24.59
N ALA A 23 -9.26 17.78 -24.83
CA ALA A 23 -8.24 17.03 -24.10
C ALA A 23 -6.81 17.55 -24.39
N LEU A 24 -6.53 17.96 -25.63
CA LEU A 24 -5.24 18.55 -26.01
C LEU A 24 -5.07 19.95 -25.41
N SER A 25 -6.16 20.73 -25.37
CA SER A 25 -6.22 22.04 -24.71
C SER A 25 -6.01 21.91 -23.19
N GLU A 26 -6.66 20.95 -22.55
CA GLU A 26 -6.51 20.66 -21.12
C GLU A 26 -5.10 20.12 -20.79
N TRP A 27 -4.52 19.29 -21.65
CA TRP A 27 -3.15 18.80 -21.51
C TRP A 27 -2.11 19.94 -21.60
N LEU A 28 -2.30 20.88 -22.55
CA LEU A 28 -1.42 22.04 -22.72
C LEU A 28 -1.69 23.16 -21.71
N ARG A 29 -2.92 23.27 -21.19
CA ARG A 29 -3.36 24.25 -20.20
C ARG A 29 -4.35 23.60 -19.23
N PRO A 30 -3.86 22.97 -18.14
CA PRO A 30 -4.74 22.33 -17.16
C PRO A 30 -5.68 23.35 -16.51
N THR A 31 -6.95 23.28 -16.90
CA THR A 31 -8.06 24.10 -16.38
C THR A 31 -8.83 23.39 -15.27
N ASP A 32 -8.76 22.05 -15.20
CA ASP A 32 -9.52 21.32 -14.19
C ASP A 32 -8.95 21.53 -12.78
N SER A 33 -9.71 22.31 -12.03
CA SER A 33 -9.43 22.75 -10.67
C SER A 33 -10.45 22.19 -9.68
N ALA A 34 -11.53 21.55 -10.16
CA ALA A 34 -12.43 20.83 -9.27
C ALA A 34 -11.74 19.54 -8.82
N PRO A 35 -11.75 19.19 -7.51
CA PRO A 35 -11.46 17.82 -7.13
C PRO A 35 -12.57 16.93 -7.70
N LEU A 36 -12.22 15.94 -8.51
CA LEU A 36 -13.14 14.86 -8.85
C LEU A 36 -13.70 14.28 -7.53
N PRO A 37 -15.02 14.09 -7.40
CA PRO A 37 -15.62 13.61 -6.16
C PRO A 37 -15.25 12.13 -5.96
N MET A 38 -14.09 11.89 -5.34
CA MET A 38 -13.75 10.57 -4.80
C MET A 38 -14.77 10.21 -3.73
N ARG A 39 -15.63 9.26 -4.09
CA ARG A 39 -16.45 8.48 -3.17
C ARG A 39 -15.53 7.82 -2.14
N ARG A 40 -15.50 8.38 -0.93
CA ARG A 40 -14.69 7.88 0.22
C ARG A 40 -15.11 6.46 0.63
N ASP A 41 -16.31 6.05 0.21
CA ASP A 41 -16.93 4.75 0.37
C ASP A 41 -16.33 3.63 -0.50
N GLN A 42 -15.65 3.95 -1.62
CA GLN A 42 -15.01 2.96 -2.50
C GLN A 42 -13.75 3.54 -3.20
N PRO A 43 -12.59 3.48 -2.53
CA PRO A 43 -11.59 2.49 -2.96
C PRO A 43 -10.79 1.84 -1.81
N ASN A 44 -10.07 0.76 -2.11
CA ASN A 44 -9.14 0.06 -1.21
C ASN A 44 -9.75 -0.62 0.04
N ASN A 45 -10.65 -1.60 -0.16
CA ASN A 45 -10.88 -2.60 0.90
C ASN A 45 -9.58 -3.39 1.14
N LEU A 46 -8.96 -3.15 2.30
CA LEU A 46 -7.73 -3.77 2.78
C LEU A 46 -7.72 -5.30 2.64
N THR A 47 -8.84 -5.94 2.99
CA THR A 47 -8.96 -7.40 3.09
C THR A 47 -9.53 -8.04 1.82
N PHE A 48 -9.75 -7.31 0.72
CA PHE A 48 -10.40 -7.83 -0.50
C PHE A 48 -9.76 -9.12 -1.04
N PHE A 49 -8.42 -9.20 -1.07
CA PHE A 49 -7.70 -10.40 -1.53
C PHE A 49 -7.87 -11.57 -0.57
N ALA A 50 -7.80 -11.31 0.74
CA ALA A 50 -7.99 -12.31 1.78
C ALA A 50 -9.41 -12.87 1.73
N ASN A 51 -10.42 -11.99 1.67
CA ASN A 51 -11.83 -12.37 1.58
C ASN A 51 -12.14 -13.11 0.27
N SER A 52 -11.51 -12.73 -0.86
CA SER A 52 -11.63 -13.48 -2.12
C SER A 52 -11.00 -14.88 -2.03
N PHE A 53 -9.93 -15.04 -1.25
CA PHE A 53 -9.27 -16.32 -1.03
C PHE A 53 -10.07 -17.22 -0.07
N ARG A 54 -10.58 -16.67 1.04
CA ARG A 54 -11.54 -17.32 1.96
C ARG A 54 -12.80 -17.79 1.21
N ARG A 55 -13.39 -16.92 0.39
CA ARG A 55 -14.55 -17.26 -0.45
C ARG A 55 -14.22 -18.37 -1.46
N ARG A 56 -13.05 -18.34 -2.11
CA ARG A 56 -12.61 -19.41 -3.02
C ARG A 56 -12.48 -20.76 -2.31
N LEU A 57 -11.96 -20.78 -1.07
CA LEU A 57 -11.87 -21.98 -0.25
C LEU A 57 -13.25 -22.61 0.01
N GLN A 58 -14.24 -21.79 0.34
CA GLN A 58 -15.62 -22.23 0.57
C GLN A 58 -16.32 -22.65 -0.73
N GLU A 59 -16.38 -21.77 -1.73
CA GLU A 59 -17.18 -21.96 -2.97
C GLU A 59 -16.60 -23.04 -3.90
N GLN A 60 -15.27 -23.14 -4.04
CA GLN A 60 -14.63 -24.05 -4.98
C GLN A 60 -14.22 -25.39 -4.34
N TYR A 61 -13.85 -25.37 -3.04
CA TYR A 61 -13.27 -26.53 -2.37
C TYR A 61 -14.06 -27.03 -1.16
N GLY A 62 -15.20 -26.41 -0.81
CA GLY A 62 -16.06 -26.85 0.29
C GLY A 62 -15.47 -26.63 1.68
N VAL A 63 -14.43 -25.80 1.83
CA VAL A 63 -13.82 -25.48 3.12
C VAL A 63 -14.63 -24.37 3.78
N ASP A 64 -15.54 -24.77 4.66
CA ASP A 64 -16.30 -23.86 5.51
C ASP A 64 -15.44 -23.42 6.70
N ILE A 65 -14.95 -22.18 6.66
CA ILE A 65 -14.03 -21.63 7.67
C ILE A 65 -14.74 -21.44 9.03
N GLU A 66 -16.05 -21.18 9.04
CA GLU A 66 -16.80 -20.97 10.28
C GLU A 66 -17.06 -22.30 10.98
N ALA A 67 -17.52 -23.32 10.24
CA ALA A 67 -17.67 -24.69 10.75
C ALA A 67 -16.30 -25.27 11.18
N MET A 68 -15.26 -25.07 10.37
CA MET A 68 -13.89 -25.48 10.68
C MET A 68 -13.42 -24.95 12.04
N ARG A 69 -13.67 -23.66 12.31
CA ARG A 69 -13.34 -23.01 13.59
C ARG A 69 -14.22 -23.51 14.75
N ALA A 70 -15.52 -23.70 14.52
CA ALA A 70 -16.48 -24.11 15.54
C ALA A 70 -16.30 -25.57 16.01
N GLU A 71 -16.04 -26.47 15.07
CA GLU A 71 -15.85 -27.91 15.32
C GLU A 71 -14.39 -28.26 15.66
N GLY A 72 -13.44 -27.37 15.35
CA GLY A 72 -12.02 -27.56 15.60
C GLY A 72 -11.51 -28.87 14.99
N ALA A 73 -10.91 -29.73 15.81
CA ALA A 73 -10.32 -30.99 15.39
C ALA A 73 -11.32 -32.03 14.83
N ALA A 74 -12.63 -31.84 15.02
CA ALA A 74 -13.65 -32.73 14.44
C ALA A 74 -13.89 -32.45 12.94
N TYR A 75 -13.71 -31.20 12.49
CA TYR A 75 -13.94 -30.82 11.10
C TYR A 75 -12.89 -31.42 10.17
N GLN A 76 -13.36 -32.16 9.16
CA GLN A 76 -12.52 -32.74 8.12
C GLN A 76 -12.46 -31.82 6.90
N VAL A 77 -11.30 -31.22 6.67
CA VAL A 77 -11.06 -30.42 5.46
C VAL A 77 -11.12 -31.34 4.24
N PRO A 78 -11.92 -31.01 3.21
CA PRO A 78 -11.89 -31.71 1.93
C PRO A 78 -10.47 -31.77 1.34
N VAL A 79 -10.11 -32.90 0.74
CA VAL A 79 -8.82 -33.10 0.06
C VAL A 79 -9.08 -33.45 -1.40
N SER A 80 -8.32 -32.85 -2.31
CA SER A 80 -8.44 -33.06 -3.75
C SER A 80 -7.07 -32.99 -4.43
N ALA A 81 -7.03 -33.08 -5.76
CA ALA A 81 -5.81 -32.82 -6.53
C ALA A 81 -5.34 -31.35 -6.43
N GLU A 82 -6.20 -30.43 -5.96
CA GLU A 82 -5.98 -28.98 -5.89
C GLU A 82 -6.02 -28.41 -4.46
N LEU A 83 -6.32 -29.26 -3.47
CA LEU A 83 -6.36 -28.88 -2.05
C LEU A 83 -5.73 -29.99 -1.21
N SER A 84 -4.74 -29.63 -0.38
CA SER A 84 -4.09 -30.57 0.54
C SER A 84 -4.03 -30.02 1.96
N VAL A 85 -3.95 -30.91 2.94
CA VAL A 85 -3.85 -30.54 4.36
C VAL A 85 -2.43 -30.82 4.86
N ALA A 86 -1.88 -29.88 5.60
CA ALA A 86 -0.59 -30.01 6.29
C ALA A 86 -0.76 -29.74 7.79
N ARG A 87 0.29 -30.03 8.55
CA ARG A 87 0.39 -29.80 10.00
C ARG A 87 1.73 -29.14 10.30
N ASP A 88 1.76 -28.30 11.33
CA ASP A 88 3.00 -27.74 11.86
C ASP A 88 4.00 -28.88 12.17
N PRO A 89 5.22 -28.88 11.60
CA PRO A 89 6.19 -29.93 11.85
C PRO A 89 7.16 -29.55 13.00
N ARG A 90 6.97 -28.42 13.70
CA ARG A 90 7.73 -28.09 14.92
C ARG A 90 7.60 -29.21 15.95
N GLY A 91 8.73 -29.57 16.57
CA GLY A 91 8.82 -30.69 17.51
C GLY A 91 8.65 -32.08 16.89
N ARG A 92 8.37 -32.21 15.59
CA ARG A 92 8.32 -33.50 14.87
C ARG A 92 9.72 -33.96 14.47
N PRO A 93 9.95 -35.27 14.24
CA PRO A 93 11.19 -35.79 13.70
C PRO A 93 11.64 -35.06 12.42
N ALA A 94 12.95 -34.90 12.23
CA ALA A 94 13.52 -34.19 11.08
C ALA A 94 13.12 -34.78 9.72
N VAL A 95 12.74 -36.06 9.67
CA VAL A 95 12.19 -36.74 8.49
C VAL A 95 10.83 -36.17 8.10
N GLU A 96 9.94 -35.90 9.06
CA GLU A 96 8.62 -35.28 8.82
C GLU A 96 8.77 -33.82 8.38
N GLN A 97 9.64 -33.05 9.06
CA GLN A 97 9.97 -31.67 8.67
C GLN A 97 10.49 -31.61 7.22
N SER A 98 11.45 -32.48 6.89
CA SER A 98 12.00 -32.59 5.53
C SER A 98 10.97 -33.06 4.51
N GLY A 99 10.04 -33.92 4.91
CA GLY A 99 8.93 -34.40 4.09
C GLY A 99 7.98 -33.27 3.71
N LEU A 100 7.55 -32.46 4.69
CA LEU A 100 6.70 -31.29 4.44
C LEU A 100 7.40 -30.27 3.54
N ALA A 101 8.66 -29.91 3.83
CA ALA A 101 9.41 -28.96 3.01
C ALA A 101 9.52 -29.42 1.53
N ARG A 102 9.79 -30.71 1.29
CA ARG A 102 9.83 -31.31 -0.06
C ARG A 102 8.47 -31.35 -0.75
N MET A 103 7.37 -31.42 0.00
CA MET A 103 6.01 -31.37 -0.53
C MET A 103 5.65 -29.94 -0.94
N LEU A 104 5.93 -28.95 -0.08
CA LEU A 104 5.67 -27.53 -0.34
C LEU A 104 6.51 -26.94 -1.50
N ASP A 105 7.71 -27.45 -1.75
CA ASP A 105 8.56 -27.07 -2.91
C ASP A 105 8.06 -27.66 -4.25
N LYS A 106 7.10 -28.60 -4.20
CA LYS A 106 6.54 -29.27 -5.41
C LYS A 106 5.10 -28.86 -5.69
N VAL A 107 4.27 -28.81 -4.66
CA VAL A 107 2.84 -28.47 -4.74
C VAL A 107 2.66 -27.04 -5.25
N ASN A 108 1.79 -26.86 -6.24
CA ASN A 108 1.48 -25.57 -6.87
C ASN A 108 0.02 -25.11 -6.64
N HIS A 109 -0.71 -25.83 -5.78
CA HIS A 109 -2.11 -25.61 -5.40
C HIS A 109 -2.25 -25.14 -3.94
N ILE A 110 -3.43 -25.20 -3.34
CA ILE A 110 -3.66 -24.67 -1.98
C ILE A 110 -3.28 -25.71 -0.90
N VAL A 111 -2.56 -25.26 0.13
CA VAL A 111 -2.28 -26.09 1.33
C VAL A 111 -2.89 -25.44 2.58
N VAL A 112 -3.74 -26.20 3.27
CA VAL A 112 -4.46 -25.80 4.49
C VAL A 112 -3.74 -26.34 5.73
N PHE A 113 -3.47 -25.45 6.68
CA PHE A 113 -3.00 -25.80 8.03
C PHE A 113 -4.13 -25.52 9.04
N ARG A 114 -4.55 -26.57 9.76
CA ARG A 114 -5.62 -26.57 10.80
C ARG A 114 -5.18 -26.01 12.17
N GLY A 115 -4.15 -25.18 12.16
CA GLY A 115 -3.48 -24.67 13.34
C GLY A 115 -2.32 -23.79 12.87
N ASN A 116 -1.25 -23.70 13.65
CA ASN A 116 -0.06 -22.96 13.24
C ASN A 116 0.63 -23.57 12.00
N ALA A 117 1.47 -22.77 11.34
CA ALA A 117 2.39 -23.23 10.31
C ALA A 117 3.79 -22.65 10.55
N TRP A 118 4.79 -23.52 10.72
CA TRP A 118 6.20 -23.14 10.70
C TRP A 118 6.85 -23.60 9.41
N LEU A 119 7.54 -22.66 8.74
CA LEU A 119 8.31 -22.90 7.53
C LEU A 119 9.79 -22.76 7.86
N GLY A 120 10.51 -23.89 7.98
CA GLY A 120 11.93 -23.91 8.36
C GLY A 120 12.87 -23.18 7.39
N PRO A 121 14.10 -22.84 7.82
CA PRO A 121 14.97 -21.89 7.12
C PRO A 121 15.38 -22.38 5.72
N ARG A 122 15.48 -21.44 4.77
CA ARG A 122 15.75 -21.69 3.35
C ARG A 122 14.70 -22.57 2.65
N SER A 123 13.47 -22.65 3.17
CA SER A 123 12.39 -23.39 2.53
C SER A 123 11.95 -22.75 1.22
N ARG A 124 11.30 -23.55 0.38
CA ARG A 124 10.61 -23.09 -0.83
C ARG A 124 9.18 -23.59 -0.79
N VAL A 125 8.22 -22.67 -0.91
CA VAL A 125 6.80 -22.95 -0.83
C VAL A 125 6.12 -22.41 -2.08
N ARG A 126 5.79 -23.32 -3.01
CA ARG A 126 5.12 -23.02 -4.28
C ARG A 126 3.59 -23.09 -4.19
N ALA A 127 3.09 -23.59 -3.07
CA ALA A 127 1.69 -23.58 -2.68
C ALA A 127 1.20 -22.17 -2.35
N ASP A 128 -0.09 -21.91 -2.55
CA ASP A 128 -0.76 -20.82 -1.83
C ASP A 128 -1.16 -21.37 -0.45
N LEU A 129 -0.75 -20.73 0.66
CA LEU A 129 -1.05 -21.23 2.01
C LEU A 129 -2.34 -20.62 2.59
N TYR A 130 -3.12 -21.46 3.27
CA TYR A 130 -4.14 -21.07 4.24
C TYR A 130 -3.77 -21.61 5.62
N VAL A 131 -3.82 -20.78 6.65
CA VAL A 131 -3.43 -21.14 8.02
C VAL A 131 -4.48 -20.61 9.01
N GLU A 132 -5.07 -21.51 9.80
CA GLU A 132 -6.15 -21.17 10.75
C GLU A 132 -5.66 -20.40 12.00
N GLN A 133 -4.36 -20.47 12.30
CA GLN A 133 -3.72 -19.77 13.41
C GLN A 133 -2.48 -19.02 12.89
N ASP A 134 -1.36 -19.06 13.60
CA ASP A 134 -0.21 -18.21 13.37
C ASP A 134 0.81 -18.84 12.40
N VAL A 135 1.58 -17.99 11.71
CA VAL A 135 2.61 -18.40 10.76
C VAL A 135 3.97 -17.84 11.17
N GLU A 136 4.94 -18.75 11.29
CA GLU A 136 6.34 -18.41 11.53
C GLU A 136 7.16 -18.85 10.31
N VAL A 137 7.74 -17.90 9.59
CA VAL A 137 8.56 -18.15 8.41
C VAL A 137 10.01 -17.87 8.72
N GLU A 138 10.83 -18.92 8.80
CA GLU A 138 12.25 -18.80 9.08
C GLU A 138 13.03 -18.15 7.92
N ARG A 139 14.21 -17.63 8.26
CA ARG A 139 15.06 -16.85 7.35
C ARG A 139 15.38 -17.53 6.01
N ASP A 140 15.66 -16.70 5.01
CA ASP A 140 16.03 -17.08 3.64
C ASP A 140 14.95 -17.91 2.89
N THR A 141 13.75 -18.02 3.44
CA THR A 141 12.63 -18.80 2.88
C THR A 141 11.94 -18.04 1.76
N ARG A 142 11.40 -18.77 0.77
CA ARG A 142 10.60 -18.21 -0.32
C ARG A 142 9.22 -18.84 -0.32
N LEU A 143 8.17 -18.02 -0.29
CA LEU A 143 6.79 -18.47 -0.35
C LEU A 143 5.99 -17.70 -1.40
N ARG A 144 5.06 -18.38 -2.06
CA ARG A 144 4.26 -17.80 -3.13
C ARG A 144 3.19 -16.84 -2.61
N ALA A 145 2.33 -17.32 -1.72
CA ALA A 145 1.29 -16.53 -1.06
C ALA A 145 0.89 -17.18 0.27
N CYS A 146 0.42 -16.38 1.24
CA CYS A 146 -0.03 -16.89 2.54
C CYS A 146 -1.17 -16.05 3.12
N LEU A 147 -2.23 -16.72 3.57
CA LEU A 147 -3.25 -16.18 4.46
C LEU A 147 -3.17 -16.90 5.80
N ALA A 148 -3.06 -16.13 6.88
CA ALA A 148 -3.29 -16.57 8.25
C ALA A 148 -4.55 -15.89 8.81
N GLU A 149 -5.31 -16.58 9.65
CA GLU A 149 -6.35 -15.95 10.49
C GLU A 149 -5.76 -15.42 11.82
N GLY A 150 -4.54 -15.85 12.16
CA GLY A 150 -3.69 -15.34 13.24
C GLY A 150 -2.60 -14.39 12.74
N ASP A 151 -1.50 -14.33 13.47
CA ASP A 151 -0.38 -13.44 13.19
C ASP A 151 0.65 -14.10 12.25
N ILE A 152 1.41 -13.28 11.51
CA ILE A 152 2.48 -13.74 10.61
C ILE A 152 3.79 -13.05 10.95
N GLU A 153 4.82 -13.84 11.25
CA GLU A 153 6.21 -13.37 11.28
C GLU A 153 6.98 -13.87 10.05
N LEU A 154 7.52 -12.94 9.27
CA LEU A 154 8.42 -13.19 8.15
C LEU A 154 9.86 -12.89 8.58
N GLY A 155 10.65 -13.96 8.73
CA GLY A 155 12.05 -13.91 9.12
C GLY A 155 12.97 -13.22 8.12
N GLU A 156 14.23 -13.04 8.49
CA GLU A 156 15.20 -12.29 7.69
C GLU A 156 15.36 -12.83 6.26
N ASN A 157 15.54 -11.93 5.29
CA ASN A 157 15.70 -12.26 3.86
C ASN A 157 14.54 -13.05 3.23
N VAL A 158 13.37 -13.18 3.88
CA VAL A 158 12.21 -13.90 3.32
C VAL A 158 11.68 -13.19 2.08
N VAL A 159 11.30 -13.98 1.06
CA VAL A 159 10.69 -13.47 -0.18
C VAL A 159 9.28 -14.03 -0.34
N VAL A 160 8.28 -13.13 -0.34
CA VAL A 160 6.89 -13.44 -0.71
C VAL A 160 6.66 -13.04 -2.16
N GLN A 161 6.26 -13.97 -3.03
CA GLN A 161 6.18 -13.71 -4.48
C GLN A 161 4.91 -12.99 -4.95
N ARG A 162 3.84 -12.97 -4.15
CA ARG A 162 2.54 -12.39 -4.54
C ARG A 162 1.90 -11.56 -3.44
N TRP A 163 1.53 -12.18 -2.33
CA TRP A 163 0.86 -11.49 -1.23
C TRP A 163 0.90 -12.26 0.08
N VAL A 164 0.75 -11.52 1.18
CA VAL A 164 0.61 -12.03 2.54
C VAL A 164 -0.52 -11.29 3.27
N HIS A 165 -1.28 -12.03 4.08
CA HIS A 165 -2.35 -11.50 4.92
C HIS A 165 -2.42 -12.21 6.28
N GLY A 166 -2.51 -11.45 7.36
CA GLY A 166 -2.74 -11.94 8.72
C GLY A 166 -3.48 -10.90 9.57
N ARG A 167 -3.73 -11.18 10.85
CA ARG A 167 -4.25 -10.18 11.78
C ARG A 167 -3.20 -9.10 12.05
N ASN A 168 -2.01 -9.53 12.49
CA ASN A 168 -0.80 -8.73 12.53
C ASN A 168 0.25 -9.36 11.59
N VAL A 169 1.05 -8.54 10.90
CA VAL A 169 2.09 -9.03 9.99
C VAL A 169 3.42 -8.33 10.26
N ARG A 170 4.44 -9.09 10.65
CA ARG A 170 5.77 -8.60 11.01
C ARG A 170 6.80 -9.02 9.97
N LEU A 171 7.53 -8.04 9.41
CA LEU A 171 8.61 -8.24 8.45
C LEU A 171 9.94 -7.94 9.16
N LEU A 172 10.80 -8.93 9.30
CA LEU A 172 12.18 -8.75 9.76
C LEU A 172 13.07 -8.13 8.66
N PRO A 173 14.33 -7.76 8.95
CA PRO A 173 15.20 -7.13 7.96
C PRO A 173 15.38 -7.93 6.66
N ASN A 174 15.52 -7.18 5.56
CA ASN A 174 15.68 -7.66 4.19
C ASN A 174 14.48 -8.44 3.61
N VAL A 175 13.31 -8.43 4.27
CA VAL A 175 12.11 -9.06 3.70
C VAL A 175 11.63 -8.30 2.45
N ARG A 176 11.26 -9.08 1.43
CA ARG A 176 10.77 -8.57 0.15
C ARG A 176 9.45 -9.23 -0.25
N VAL A 177 8.42 -8.42 -0.45
CA VAL A 177 7.12 -8.87 -0.96
C VAL A 177 6.92 -8.32 -2.36
N GLU A 178 6.95 -9.18 -3.37
CA GLU A 178 6.81 -8.84 -4.81
C GLU A 178 5.34 -8.56 -5.18
N GLY A 179 4.66 -7.77 -4.35
CA GLY A 179 3.24 -7.49 -4.42
C GLY A 179 2.72 -6.90 -3.10
N ARG A 180 1.78 -7.59 -2.44
CA ARG A 180 0.97 -7.00 -1.36
C ARG A 180 1.25 -7.57 0.04
N VAL A 181 1.51 -6.69 1.01
CA VAL A 181 1.39 -6.96 2.44
C VAL A 181 0.06 -6.39 2.92
N THR A 182 -0.75 -7.18 3.63
CA THR A 182 -1.97 -6.66 4.28
C THR A 182 -2.10 -7.22 5.68
N ALA A 183 -2.67 -6.44 6.59
CA ALA A 183 -3.08 -6.93 7.90
C ALA A 183 -4.46 -6.39 8.27
N GLU A 184 -5.15 -7.07 9.18
CA GLU A 184 -6.41 -6.58 9.75
C GLU A 184 -6.14 -5.44 10.76
N GLU A 185 -5.14 -5.60 11.62
CA GLU A 185 -4.74 -4.65 12.67
C GLU A 185 -3.50 -3.85 12.27
N ARG A 186 -2.31 -4.47 12.27
CA ARG A 186 -1.03 -3.77 12.02
C ARG A 186 -0.04 -4.52 11.14
N ILE A 187 0.82 -3.75 10.46
CA ILE A 187 2.03 -4.24 9.80
C ILE A 187 3.24 -3.58 10.46
N GLU A 188 4.19 -4.39 10.94
CA GLU A 188 5.51 -3.93 11.37
C GLU A 188 6.54 -4.26 10.28
N MET A 189 7.30 -3.26 9.82
CA MET A 189 8.40 -3.47 8.88
C MET A 189 9.73 -3.02 9.48
N ALA A 190 10.62 -3.96 9.76
CA ALA A 190 12.01 -3.67 10.04
C ALA A 190 12.74 -3.24 8.76
N ALA A 191 13.69 -2.32 8.89
CA ALA A 191 14.51 -1.89 7.77
C ALA A 191 15.71 -2.84 7.53
N PRO A 192 16.20 -2.96 6.29
CA PRO A 192 15.56 -2.51 5.04
C PRO A 192 14.45 -3.50 4.62
N ALA A 193 13.39 -3.03 3.96
CA ALA A 193 12.34 -3.90 3.42
C ALA A 193 11.80 -3.36 2.08
N ARG A 194 11.17 -4.22 1.27
CA ARG A 194 10.57 -3.82 -0.02
C ARG A 194 9.21 -4.47 -0.26
N PHE A 195 8.25 -3.69 -0.74
CA PHE A 195 6.90 -4.13 -1.11
C PHE A 195 6.38 -3.33 -2.31
N GLU A 196 5.21 -3.66 -2.87
CA GLU A 196 4.52 -2.78 -3.85
C GLU A 196 3.30 -2.11 -3.21
N ARG A 197 2.52 -2.89 -2.44
CA ARG A 197 1.35 -2.38 -1.70
C ARG A 197 1.37 -2.84 -0.26
N ALA A 198 1.04 -1.93 0.64
CA ALA A 198 0.82 -2.24 2.06
C ALA A 198 -0.55 -1.72 2.50
N GLY A 199 -1.16 -2.35 3.49
CA GLY A 199 -2.33 -1.77 4.13
C GLY A 199 -2.77 -2.48 5.40
N ALA A 200 -3.08 -1.69 6.41
CA ALA A 200 -3.59 -2.12 7.71
C ALA A 200 -4.22 -0.92 8.45
N GLY A 201 -4.76 -1.13 9.65
CA GLY A 201 -5.12 -0.04 10.56
C GLY A 201 -3.91 0.82 10.94
N GLU A 202 -2.73 0.19 11.08
CA GLU A 202 -1.45 0.87 11.27
C GLU A 202 -0.30 0.16 10.53
N VAL A 203 0.48 0.90 9.75
CA VAL A 203 1.71 0.42 9.08
C VAL A 203 2.90 1.17 9.68
N MET A 204 3.79 0.43 10.33
CA MET A 204 4.91 0.94 11.12
C MET A 204 6.23 0.61 10.42
N PHE A 205 7.10 1.61 10.28
CA PHE A 205 8.40 1.48 9.62
C PHE A 205 9.52 1.63 10.65
N GLY A 206 10.00 0.52 11.20
CA GLY A 206 10.97 0.50 12.31
C GLY A 206 10.38 0.94 13.66
N ASP A 207 11.21 1.57 14.50
CA ASP A 207 10.81 2.07 15.82
C ASP A 207 10.11 3.44 15.71
N VAL A 208 8.80 3.44 15.95
CA VAL A 208 7.93 4.62 15.77
C VAL A 208 7.68 5.42 17.05
N ARG A 209 8.42 5.19 18.13
CA ARG A 209 8.26 5.93 19.40
C ARG A 209 8.43 7.45 19.25
N SER A 210 9.21 7.89 18.26
CA SER A 210 9.44 9.30 17.93
C SER A 210 8.55 9.84 16.81
N ALA A 211 7.58 9.05 16.31
CA ALA A 211 6.70 9.46 15.21
C ALA A 211 5.86 10.69 15.56
N ALA A 212 5.66 11.56 14.57
CA ALA A 212 4.92 12.81 14.70
C ALA A 212 3.50 12.61 15.29
N GLN A 213 3.05 13.59 16.08
CA GLN A 213 1.70 13.58 16.67
C GLN A 213 0.62 13.81 15.59
N PRO A 214 -0.53 13.11 15.62
CA PRO A 214 -1.59 13.20 14.61
C PRO A 214 -2.30 14.58 14.58
N VAL A 215 -3.06 14.84 13.51
CA VAL A 215 -3.65 16.14 13.04
C VAL A 215 -3.83 17.29 14.06
N GLY A 216 -5.02 17.60 14.60
CA GLY A 216 -6.33 16.91 14.60
C GLY A 216 -7.19 17.03 13.33
N LEU A 217 -8.52 16.82 13.42
CA LEU A 217 -9.41 16.79 12.24
C LEU A 217 -9.54 18.19 11.60
N PRO A 218 -9.61 18.30 10.26
CA PRO A 218 -9.67 19.59 9.59
C PRO A 218 -11.04 20.21 9.80
N LYS A 219 -11.06 21.54 9.96
CA LYS A 219 -12.26 22.31 9.66
C LYS A 219 -12.43 22.35 8.14
N PRO A 220 -13.67 22.36 7.59
CA PRO A 220 -13.87 22.55 6.16
C PRO A 220 -13.30 23.91 5.72
N ALA A 221 -12.24 23.90 4.91
CA ALA A 221 -11.74 25.10 4.27
C ALA A 221 -12.65 25.43 3.07
N THR A 222 -13.25 26.63 3.08
CA THR A 222 -14.10 27.14 1.98
C THR A 222 -13.34 27.95 0.94
N GLU A 223 -12.09 28.32 1.23
CA GLU A 223 -11.28 29.20 0.38
C GLU A 223 -10.17 28.45 -0.34
N ARG A 224 -9.81 28.95 -1.53
CA ARG A 224 -8.75 28.42 -2.37
C ARG A 224 -7.90 29.56 -2.93
N ARG A 225 -6.58 29.41 -2.83
CA ARG A 225 -5.59 30.32 -3.40
C ARG A 225 -4.85 29.63 -4.56
N VAL A 226 -4.89 30.25 -5.74
CA VAL A 226 -4.09 29.81 -6.89
C VAL A 226 -2.83 30.68 -6.94
N LEU A 227 -1.67 30.04 -7.04
CA LEU A 227 -0.37 30.69 -7.18
C LEU A 227 0.20 30.30 -8.54
N ASP A 228 0.38 31.30 -9.42
CA ASP A 228 0.95 31.11 -10.74
C ASP A 228 2.49 31.10 -10.66
N GLY A 229 3.12 30.08 -11.24
CA GLY A 229 4.56 29.84 -11.10
C GLY A 229 4.94 29.13 -9.80
N ASP A 230 6.22 29.17 -9.46
CA ASP A 230 6.78 28.55 -8.26
C ASP A 230 6.40 29.33 -7.00
N ALA A 231 6.17 28.64 -5.89
CA ALA A 231 5.77 29.24 -4.62
C ALA A 231 6.56 28.70 -3.43
N THR A 232 6.76 29.55 -2.42
CA THR A 232 7.16 29.14 -1.07
C THR A 232 6.08 29.55 -0.09
N LEU A 233 5.52 28.59 0.65
CA LEU A 233 4.56 28.82 1.72
C LEU A 233 5.33 28.97 3.03
N ALA A 234 5.45 30.20 3.52
CA ALA A 234 6.08 30.50 4.81
C ALA A 234 5.06 30.43 5.96
N ALA A 235 5.48 29.95 7.13
CA ALA A 235 4.59 29.76 8.30
C ALA A 235 3.88 31.04 8.78
N ASN A 236 4.46 32.22 8.51
CA ASN A 236 3.90 33.52 8.89
C ASN A 236 2.99 34.14 7.82
N GLU A 237 2.94 33.56 6.61
CA GLU A 237 2.27 34.14 5.43
C GLU A 237 1.16 33.23 4.87
N ALA A 238 1.21 31.94 5.22
CA ALA A 238 0.21 30.97 4.84
C ALA A 238 -1.07 31.12 5.66
N THR A 239 -2.17 31.37 4.97
CA THR A 239 -3.54 31.28 5.49
C THR A 239 -4.07 29.85 5.41
N ASP A 240 -4.98 29.48 6.31
CA ASP A 240 -5.73 28.22 6.27
C ASP A 240 -6.68 28.18 5.06
N CYS A 241 -6.24 27.58 3.96
CA CYS A 241 -7.01 27.43 2.71
C CYS A 241 -6.40 26.31 1.83
N ASP A 242 -7.11 25.91 0.77
CA ASP A 242 -6.54 25.05 -0.27
C ASP A 242 -5.59 25.84 -1.19
N TYR A 243 -4.35 25.37 -1.37
CA TYR A 243 -3.37 25.95 -2.30
C TYR A 243 -3.30 25.16 -3.61
N VAL A 244 -3.30 25.86 -4.73
CA VAL A 244 -3.01 25.30 -6.07
C VAL A 244 -1.84 26.06 -6.67
N VAL A 245 -0.66 25.43 -6.75
CA VAL A 245 0.58 26.01 -7.25
C VAL A 245 0.85 25.49 -8.67
N ARG A 246 1.04 26.39 -9.65
CA ARG A 246 1.26 26.01 -11.05
C ARG A 246 2.71 25.67 -11.40
N GLY A 247 3.67 26.04 -10.56
CA GLY A 247 5.08 25.63 -10.62
C GLY A 247 5.45 24.69 -9.47
N ASP A 248 6.71 24.68 -9.05
CA ASP A 248 7.18 23.95 -7.87
C ASP A 248 6.72 24.62 -6.56
N CYS A 249 6.46 23.84 -5.52
CA CYS A 249 6.01 24.33 -4.22
C CYS A 249 6.97 23.92 -3.10
N ARG A 250 7.40 24.88 -2.27
CA ARG A 250 8.16 24.64 -1.04
C ARG A 250 7.32 25.06 0.16
N VAL A 251 7.29 24.24 1.21
CA VAL A 251 6.60 24.55 2.47
C VAL A 251 7.67 24.72 3.55
N ALA A 252 7.66 25.84 4.27
CA ALA A 252 8.60 26.08 5.36
C ALA A 252 8.42 25.06 6.50
N GLY A 253 9.52 24.70 7.16
CA GLY A 253 9.48 23.80 8.32
C GLY A 253 8.63 24.36 9.48
N GLY A 254 8.03 23.47 10.26
CA GLY A 254 7.15 23.79 11.38
C GLY A 254 5.78 24.39 11.00
N MET A 255 5.51 24.62 9.71
CA MET A 255 4.23 25.18 9.25
C MET A 255 3.06 24.24 9.56
N ALA A 256 2.01 24.80 10.17
CA ALA A 256 0.71 24.15 10.30
C ALA A 256 -0.27 24.68 9.24
N LEU A 257 -1.10 23.82 8.66
CA LEU A 257 -2.06 24.19 7.61
C LEU A 257 -3.37 23.38 7.71
N GLN A 258 -4.49 24.08 7.88
CA GLN A 258 -5.85 23.54 7.74
C GLN A 258 -6.33 23.68 6.29
N GLY A 259 -5.70 22.93 5.39
CA GLY A 259 -5.99 22.96 3.96
C GLY A 259 -5.15 21.95 3.17
N SER A 260 -5.43 21.84 1.88
CA SER A 260 -4.71 20.97 0.95
C SER A 260 -3.67 21.74 0.14
N ILE A 261 -2.67 21.06 -0.40
CA ILE A 261 -1.71 21.63 -1.37
C ILE A 261 -1.69 20.73 -2.61
N LYS A 262 -2.06 21.31 -3.77
CA LYS A 262 -1.88 20.71 -5.10
C LYS A 262 -0.78 21.50 -5.82
N THR A 263 0.22 20.81 -6.35
CA THR A 263 1.25 21.39 -7.21
C THR A 263 1.30 20.72 -8.59
N HIS A 264 1.62 21.50 -9.62
CA HIS A 264 1.96 20.98 -10.95
C HIS A 264 3.45 20.63 -11.10
N GLY A 265 4.29 21.08 -10.17
CA GLY A 265 5.71 20.75 -10.10
C GLY A 265 6.02 19.71 -9.01
N HIS A 266 7.19 19.87 -8.40
CA HIS A 266 7.60 19.19 -7.18
C HIS A 266 6.93 19.84 -5.95
N LEU A 267 6.62 19.05 -4.92
CA LEU A 267 6.25 19.58 -3.59
C LEU A 267 7.30 19.12 -2.58
N ARG A 268 7.91 20.07 -1.87
CA ARG A 268 8.89 19.80 -0.80
C ARG A 268 8.44 20.47 0.48
N THR A 269 8.32 19.72 1.57
CA THR A 269 8.12 20.30 2.90
C THR A 269 9.42 20.32 3.67
N GLY A 270 9.62 21.36 4.48
CA GLY A 270 10.57 21.30 5.59
C GLY A 270 10.12 20.31 6.66
N ASP A 271 10.95 20.18 7.69
CA ASP A 271 10.71 19.31 8.82
C ASP A 271 9.56 19.81 9.71
N GLY A 272 8.88 18.89 10.40
CA GLY A 272 7.89 19.20 11.43
C GLY A 272 6.59 19.86 10.94
N VAL A 273 6.29 19.82 9.63
CA VAL A 273 5.04 20.41 9.11
C VAL A 273 3.81 19.62 9.55
N ARG A 274 2.67 20.29 9.67
CA ARG A 274 1.41 19.72 10.19
C ARG A 274 0.25 20.07 9.27
N ILE A 275 -0.11 19.19 8.34
CA ILE A 275 -1.06 19.49 7.26
C ILE A 275 -2.31 18.62 7.38
N ALA A 276 -3.48 19.26 7.49
CA ALA A 276 -4.74 18.57 7.73
C ALA A 276 -5.45 18.12 6.45
N GLY A 277 -5.14 18.73 5.31
CA GLY A 277 -5.69 18.38 3.99
C GLY A 277 -4.81 17.42 3.18
N THR A 278 -5.08 17.39 1.88
CA THR A 278 -4.42 16.51 0.90
C THR A 278 -3.09 17.12 0.43
N LEU A 279 -2.06 16.32 0.20
CA LEU A 279 -0.87 16.74 -0.55
C LEU A 279 -0.83 16.03 -1.90
N SER A 280 -0.75 16.79 -3.00
CA SER A 280 -0.66 16.23 -4.34
C SER A 280 0.38 16.96 -5.19
N ALA A 281 1.25 16.20 -5.86
CA ALA A 281 2.24 16.71 -6.79
C ALA A 281 2.22 15.93 -8.11
N ARG A 282 2.30 16.65 -9.24
CA ARG A 282 2.48 16.04 -10.58
C ARG A 282 3.90 15.52 -10.84
N LYS A 283 4.84 15.80 -9.94
CA LYS A 283 6.19 15.22 -9.91
C LYS A 283 6.44 14.61 -8.53
N ASN A 284 7.70 14.60 -8.07
CA ASN A 284 8.06 14.15 -6.72
C ASN A 284 7.41 14.96 -5.58
N LEU A 285 7.11 14.25 -4.49
CA LEU A 285 6.61 14.77 -3.23
C LEU A 285 7.56 14.36 -2.09
N GLU A 286 8.25 15.33 -1.51
CA GLU A 286 9.23 15.14 -0.43
C GLU A 286 8.68 15.70 0.88
N ILE A 287 8.57 14.86 1.90
CA ILE A 287 8.08 15.21 3.24
C ILE A 287 9.25 15.22 4.23
N GLY A 288 9.53 16.39 4.82
CA GLY A 288 10.59 16.58 5.82
C GLY A 288 10.34 15.79 7.12
N ALA A 289 11.39 15.59 7.90
CA ALA A 289 11.40 14.75 9.10
C ALA A 289 10.39 15.21 10.16
N GLY A 290 9.79 14.27 10.90
CA GLY A 290 8.87 14.57 12.01
C GLY A 290 7.56 15.26 11.58
N SER A 291 7.22 15.24 10.29
CA SER A 291 6.00 15.86 9.77
C SER A 291 4.76 14.99 9.97
N ALA A 292 3.59 15.61 10.07
CA ALA A 292 2.31 14.93 10.15
C ALA A 292 1.36 15.43 9.04
N VAL A 293 0.81 14.51 8.25
CA VAL A 293 -0.17 14.80 7.21
C VAL A 293 -1.39 13.91 7.39
N LEU A 294 -2.58 14.50 7.50
CA LEU A 294 -3.80 13.72 7.68
C LEU A 294 -4.38 13.21 6.37
N GLY A 295 -4.47 14.07 5.35
CA GLY A 295 -5.12 13.74 4.09
C GLY A 295 -4.28 12.80 3.21
N PRO A 296 -4.77 12.47 2.02
CA PRO A 296 -4.03 11.62 1.09
C PRO A 296 -2.71 12.25 0.64
N LEU A 297 -1.73 11.40 0.34
CA LEU A 297 -0.51 11.77 -0.38
C LEU A 297 -0.59 11.21 -1.79
N ILE A 298 -0.48 12.07 -2.80
CA ILE A 298 -0.60 11.71 -4.22
C ILE A 298 0.58 12.29 -4.99
N GLY A 299 1.64 11.51 -5.14
CA GLY A 299 2.73 11.79 -6.08
C GLY A 299 2.45 11.10 -7.42
N PHE A 300 2.74 11.76 -8.54
CA PHE A 300 2.74 11.07 -9.85
C PHE A 300 4.06 10.33 -10.11
N GLU A 301 5.17 10.87 -9.57
CA GLU A 301 6.49 10.25 -9.60
C GLU A 301 6.78 9.64 -8.20
N ASP A 302 7.81 10.12 -7.50
CA ASP A 302 8.25 9.51 -6.25
C ASP A 302 7.65 10.22 -5.02
N ILE A 303 7.35 9.45 -3.97
CA ILE A 303 7.16 9.99 -2.61
C ILE A 303 8.39 9.63 -1.78
N VAL A 304 8.94 10.63 -1.09
CA VAL A 304 9.98 10.45 -0.07
C VAL A 304 9.44 10.91 1.28
N LEU A 305 9.42 10.00 2.25
CA LEU A 305 9.09 10.31 3.64
C LEU A 305 10.36 10.32 4.48
N GLY A 306 10.75 11.50 4.97
CA GLY A 306 11.81 11.63 5.96
C GLY A 306 11.43 10.95 7.28
N PRO A 307 12.39 10.75 8.20
CA PRO A 307 12.18 9.93 9.39
C PRO A 307 11.10 10.49 10.31
N ASN A 308 10.47 9.62 11.10
CA ASN A 308 9.49 9.98 12.13
C ASN A 308 8.19 10.64 11.61
N CYS A 309 7.82 10.50 10.33
CA CYS A 309 6.58 11.07 9.81
C CYS A 309 5.32 10.28 10.25
N ARG A 310 4.16 10.95 10.33
CA ARG A 310 2.85 10.29 10.50
C ARG A 310 1.87 10.68 9.40
N ILE A 311 1.36 9.68 8.67
CA ILE A 311 0.39 9.85 7.59
C ILE A 311 -0.95 9.22 7.99
N GLY A 312 -2.02 10.02 8.02
CA GLY A 312 -3.33 9.61 8.55
C GLY A 312 -3.35 9.45 10.08
N ARG A 313 -4.37 8.75 10.59
CA ARG A 313 -4.51 8.32 12.01
C ARG A 313 -5.47 7.11 12.10
N PRO A 314 -5.62 6.44 13.27
CA PRO A 314 -6.53 5.30 13.43
C PRO A 314 -8.01 5.61 13.11
N ASP A 315 -8.54 6.75 13.57
CA ASP A 315 -9.94 7.20 13.37
C ASP A 315 -10.18 7.89 12.01
N ALA A 316 -9.13 8.16 11.25
CA ALA A 316 -9.19 8.72 9.90
C ALA A 316 -8.00 8.19 9.08
N PRO A 317 -8.06 6.92 8.65
CA PRO A 317 -7.06 6.34 7.75
C PRO A 317 -7.09 7.04 6.39
N THR A 318 -5.98 6.97 5.68
CA THR A 318 -5.77 7.71 4.43
C THR A 318 -5.12 6.83 3.36
N THR A 319 -4.86 7.41 2.19
CA THR A 319 -4.20 6.71 1.07
C THR A 319 -2.93 7.43 0.64
N LEU A 320 -1.86 6.67 0.43
CA LEU A 320 -0.62 7.10 -0.21
C LEU A 320 -0.53 6.42 -1.58
N VAL A 321 -0.43 7.22 -2.66
CA VAL A 321 -0.26 6.74 -4.04
C VAL A 321 0.95 7.41 -4.69
N CYS A 322 1.81 6.61 -5.33
CA CYS A 322 3.00 7.08 -6.05
C CYS A 322 3.51 6.03 -7.06
N ASN A 323 4.49 6.40 -7.89
CA ASN A 323 5.22 5.43 -8.69
C ASN A 323 6.23 4.66 -7.82
N ARG A 324 7.11 5.37 -7.11
CA ARG A 324 8.02 4.79 -6.12
C ARG A 324 7.88 5.47 -4.76
N LEU A 325 8.03 4.70 -3.69
CA LEU A 325 8.02 5.20 -2.31
C LEU A 325 9.35 4.90 -1.62
N PHE A 326 9.94 5.92 -1.01
CA PHE A 326 11.08 5.81 -0.11
C PHE A 326 10.63 6.25 1.29
N VAL A 327 10.81 5.37 2.29
CA VAL A 327 10.41 5.64 3.68
C VAL A 327 11.61 5.47 4.59
N SER A 328 12.04 6.55 5.22
CA SER A 328 13.02 6.47 6.31
C SER A 328 12.38 5.92 7.60
N PRO A 329 13.15 5.30 8.51
CA PRO A 329 12.61 4.73 9.75
C PRO A 329 11.87 5.73 10.67
N GLY A 330 11.05 5.18 11.55
CA GLY A 330 10.20 5.90 12.50
C GLY A 330 8.85 6.34 11.95
N CYS A 331 8.56 6.08 10.67
CA CYS A 331 7.30 6.49 10.06
C CYS A 331 6.10 5.61 10.46
N VAL A 332 4.91 6.21 10.52
CA VAL A 332 3.62 5.53 10.66
C VAL A 332 2.68 5.97 9.54
N VAL A 333 2.00 5.01 8.90
CA VAL A 333 0.94 5.27 7.93
C VAL A 333 -0.31 4.49 8.32
N HIS A 334 -1.45 5.17 8.43
CA HIS A 334 -2.74 4.52 8.69
C HIS A 334 -3.55 4.43 7.39
N GLY A 335 -4.00 3.23 7.04
CA GLY A 335 -4.72 2.96 5.79
C GLY A 335 -3.84 2.29 4.73
N VAL A 336 -3.81 2.83 3.50
CA VAL A 336 -3.37 2.09 2.31
C VAL A 336 -2.21 2.79 1.60
N ILE A 337 -1.19 2.00 1.26
CA ILE A 337 -0.03 2.42 0.47
C ILE A 337 -0.05 1.67 -0.86
N THR A 338 0.04 2.41 -1.97
CA THR A 338 0.25 1.86 -3.31
C THR A 338 1.41 2.57 -3.99
N ALA A 339 2.49 1.84 -4.20
CA ALA A 339 3.53 2.19 -5.15
C ALA A 339 3.34 1.35 -6.43
N HIS A 340 3.47 1.96 -7.61
CA HIS A 340 3.31 1.26 -8.88
C HIS A 340 4.53 0.42 -9.30
N GLU A 341 5.74 0.86 -8.94
CA GLU A 341 6.99 0.11 -9.16
C GLU A 341 7.48 -0.59 -7.87
N PHE A 342 7.65 0.17 -6.77
CA PHE A 342 7.98 -0.35 -5.44
C PHE A 342 7.92 0.72 -4.34
N ALA A 343 7.73 0.25 -3.12
CA ALA A 343 8.06 0.93 -1.88
C ALA A 343 9.29 0.29 -1.24
N ARG A 344 10.19 1.12 -0.70
CA ARG A 344 11.39 0.71 0.03
C ARG A 344 11.44 1.39 1.39
N VAL A 345 11.68 0.60 2.43
CA VAL A 345 12.09 1.08 3.75
C VAL A 345 13.60 1.19 3.75
N GLU A 346 14.12 2.37 4.05
CA GLU A 346 15.56 2.65 4.14
C GLU A 346 16.12 2.17 5.48
N GLY A 347 17.38 1.71 5.48
CA GLY A 347 18.06 1.13 6.64
C GLY A 347 19.32 1.89 7.01
#